data_AF-A0A968III9-F1
#
_entry.id   AF-A0A968III9-F1
#
_cell.length_a   1.000
_cell.length_b   1.000
_cell.length_c   1.000
_cell.angle_alpha   90.00
_cell.angle_beta   90.00
_cell.angle_gamma   90.00
#
_symmetry.space_group_name_H-M   'P 1'
#
loop_
_entity.id
_entity.type
_entity.pdbx_description
1 polymer ?
#
loop_
_entity_poly.entity_id
_entity_poly.type
_entity_poly.pdbx_seq_one_letter_code
_entity_poly.pdbx_strand_id
1 'polypeptide(L)'
;MAVPSVTDVKERILASLVYILPLLYGLPFGLQLLKDFPILSAIYLPLSPLISLYYGLPFAGTIIFFALFFAVVRNQNVSHFIRFNTLQVILLDIVLIVGGIVLDILKPGLPANSLLMLTLFNTVFLGTVTASIYGIVQSARGFYAELPGISEAAYSQVR
;
A
#
# COMPACT_ATOMS: atom_id res chain seq x y z
N MET A 1 -23.14 -6.80 1.63
CA MET A 1 -22.98 -7.84 2.69
C MET A 1 -21.75 -8.66 2.32
N ALA A 2 -20.69 -8.64 3.15
CA ALA A 2 -19.49 -9.41 2.88
C ALA A 2 -19.71 -10.87 3.31
N VAL A 3 -19.69 -11.80 2.35
CA VAL A 3 -19.75 -13.24 2.62
C VAL A 3 -18.36 -13.70 3.09
N PRO A 4 -18.21 -14.37 4.24
CA PRO A 4 -16.91 -14.86 4.66
C PRO A 4 -16.45 -15.94 3.69
N SER A 5 -15.32 -15.71 3.03
CA SER A 5 -14.62 -16.76 2.31
C SER A 5 -14.21 -17.84 3.32
N VAL A 6 -14.28 -19.12 2.94
CA VAL A 6 -13.70 -20.21 3.74
C VAL A 6 -12.18 -20.14 3.60
N THR A 7 -11.56 -19.08 4.15
CA THR A 7 -10.12 -18.82 4.07
C THR A 7 -9.42 -19.35 5.30
N ASP A 8 -8.33 -20.10 5.06
CA ASP A 8 -7.48 -20.60 6.15
C ASP A 8 -6.82 -19.42 6.89
N VAL A 9 -6.51 -19.60 8.18
CA VAL A 9 -5.88 -18.58 9.02
C VAL A 9 -4.55 -18.12 8.40
N LYS A 10 -3.81 -19.04 7.77
CA LYS A 10 -2.57 -18.72 7.05
C LYS A 10 -2.82 -17.74 5.90
N GLU A 11 -3.87 -17.94 5.13
CA GLU A 11 -4.21 -17.07 3.99
C GLU A 11 -4.61 -15.68 4.45
N ARG A 12 -5.35 -15.60 5.56
CA ARG A 12 -5.73 -14.33 6.20
C ARG A 12 -4.50 -13.54 6.65
N ILE A 13 -3.55 -14.20 7.31
CA ILE A 13 -2.29 -13.59 7.73
C ILE A 13 -1.49 -13.12 6.52
N LEU A 14 -1.27 -13.99 5.53
CA LEU A 14 -0.49 -13.65 4.35
C LEU A 14 -1.10 -12.47 3.57
N ALA A 15 -2.41 -12.50 3.33
CA ALA A 15 -3.11 -11.40 2.65
C ALA A 15 -3.03 -10.08 3.43
N SER A 16 -3.11 -10.14 4.77
CA SER A 16 -2.99 -8.95 5.62
C SER A 16 -1.58 -8.36 5.55
N LEU A 17 -0.55 -9.20 5.55
CA LEU A 17 0.85 -8.75 5.52
C LEU A 17 1.20 -7.96 4.25
N VAL A 18 0.54 -8.26 3.12
CA VAL A 18 0.84 -7.55 1.86
C VAL A 18 0.51 -6.05 1.98
N TYR A 19 -0.53 -5.69 2.74
CA TYR A 19 -0.92 -4.28 2.97
C TYR A 19 0.05 -3.48 3.85
N ILE A 20 1.11 -4.10 4.37
CA ILE A 20 2.23 -3.37 4.96
C ILE A 20 2.98 -2.61 3.86
N LEU A 21 3.07 -3.13 2.64
CA LEU A 21 3.86 -2.55 1.56
C LEU A 21 3.45 -1.12 1.20
N PRO A 22 2.16 -0.78 1.00
CA PRO A 22 1.78 0.59 0.71
C PRO A 22 2.17 1.56 1.83
N LEU A 23 2.31 1.11 3.09
CA LEU A 23 2.84 1.98 4.16
C LEU A 23 4.30 2.39 3.91
N LEU A 24 5.11 1.52 3.32
CA LEU A 24 6.49 1.85 2.92
C LEU A 24 6.50 2.80 1.72
N TYR A 25 5.72 2.51 0.67
CA TYR A 25 5.61 3.38 -0.52
C TYR A 25 5.00 4.75 -0.19
N GLY A 26 4.08 4.80 0.78
CA GLY A 26 3.42 6.01 1.25
C GLY A 26 4.28 6.88 2.17
N LEU A 27 5.32 6.32 2.81
CA LEU A 27 6.13 7.02 3.80
C LEU A 27 6.72 8.37 3.33
N PRO A 28 7.25 8.50 2.10
CA PRO A 28 7.78 9.78 1.59
C PRO A 28 6.74 10.91 1.57
N PHE A 29 5.45 10.58 1.40
CA PHE A 29 4.36 11.56 1.40
C PHE A 29 4.08 12.11 2.80
N GLY A 30 4.31 11.31 3.85
CA GLY A 30 3.99 11.64 5.23
C GLY A 30 5.11 12.29 6.03
N LEU A 31 6.32 12.44 5.47
CA LEU A 31 7.50 12.86 6.24
C LEU A 31 7.31 14.17 7.01
N GLN A 32 6.61 15.14 6.43
CA GLN A 32 6.33 16.41 7.10
C GLN A 32 5.30 16.21 8.22
N LEU A 33 4.18 15.53 7.95
CA LEU A 33 3.14 15.24 8.95
C LEU A 33 3.68 14.45 10.14
N LEU A 34 4.55 13.47 9.90
CA LEU A 34 5.17 12.65 10.93
C LEU A 34 6.15 13.44 11.81
N LYS A 35 6.83 14.46 11.26
CA LYS A 35 7.64 15.41 12.03
C LYS A 35 6.78 16.31 12.90
N ASP A 36 5.67 16.81 12.34
CA ASP A 36 4.75 17.70 13.04
C ASP A 36 3.96 16.96 14.13
N PHE A 37 3.65 15.68 13.92
CA PHE A 37 2.94 14.80 14.85
C PHE A 37 3.70 13.49 15.10
N PRO A 38 4.75 13.49 15.96
CA PRO A 38 5.59 12.31 16.19
C PRO A 38 4.84 11.07 16.68
N ILE A 39 3.69 11.24 17.34
CA ILE A 39 2.84 10.13 17.80
C ILE A 39 2.38 9.23 16.64
N LEU A 40 2.17 9.81 15.45
CA LEU A 40 1.79 9.05 14.25
C LEU A 40 2.93 8.15 13.76
N SER A 41 4.19 8.48 14.08
CA SER A 41 5.35 7.67 13.72
C SER A 41 5.41 6.34 14.47
N ALA A 42 4.63 6.17 15.54
CA ALA A 42 4.57 4.94 16.31
C ALA A 42 4.18 3.72 15.45
N ILE A 43 3.36 3.91 14.42
CA ILE A 43 2.95 2.84 13.50
C ILE A 43 4.14 2.29 12.68
N TYR A 44 5.18 3.12 12.47
CA TYR A 44 6.36 2.78 11.68
C TYR A 44 7.49 2.19 12.53
N LEU A 45 7.43 2.32 13.87
CA LEU A 45 8.42 1.76 14.77
C LEU A 45 8.61 0.24 14.59
N PRO A 46 7.55 -0.61 14.57
CA PRO A 46 7.71 -2.04 14.31
C PRO A 46 8.13 -2.35 12.86
N LEU A 47 7.96 -1.41 11.93
CA LEU A 47 8.31 -1.54 10.52
C LEU A 47 9.76 -1.10 10.23
N SER A 48 10.47 -0.52 11.19
CA SER A 48 11.85 -0.04 11.04
C SER A 48 12.84 -1.01 10.38
N PRO A 49 12.85 -2.34 10.65
CA PRO A 49 13.74 -3.24 9.92
C PRO A 49 13.36 -3.37 8.44
N LEU A 50 12.06 -3.40 8.14
CA LEU A 50 11.57 -3.49 6.76
C LEU A 50 11.85 -2.21 5.98
N ILE A 51 11.67 -1.05 6.61
CA ILE A 51 12.02 0.26 6.05
C ILE A 51 13.51 0.31 5.72
N SER A 52 14.36 -0.08 6.68
CA SER A 52 15.81 -0.09 6.48
C SER A 52 16.23 -1.00 5.33
N LEU A 53 15.63 -2.19 5.22
CA LEU A 53 15.87 -3.12 4.12
C LEU A 53 15.41 -2.53 2.78
N TYR A 54 14.20 -1.95 2.73
CA TYR A 54 13.63 -1.39 1.52
C TYR A 54 14.47 -0.24 0.97
N TYR A 55 14.85 0.74 1.82
CA TYR A 55 15.65 1.89 1.39
C TYR A 55 17.15 1.58 1.29
N GLY A 56 17.62 0.48 1.86
CA GLY A 56 19.01 0.03 1.75
C GLY A 56 19.30 -0.74 0.46
N LEU A 57 18.29 -1.25 -0.24
CA LEU A 57 18.44 -2.03 -1.46
C LEU A 57 18.09 -1.20 -2.71
N PRO A 58 18.99 -1.10 -3.71
CA PRO A 58 18.66 -0.43 -4.96
C PRO A 58 17.54 -1.18 -5.68
N PHE A 59 16.62 -0.43 -6.30
CA PHE A 59 15.47 -0.98 -7.01
C PHE A 59 14.54 -1.88 -6.18
N ALA A 60 14.59 -1.81 -4.84
CA ALA A 60 13.77 -2.64 -3.96
C ALA A 60 12.30 -2.64 -4.36
N GLY A 61 11.72 -1.47 -4.66
CA GLY A 61 10.33 -1.36 -5.08
C GLY A 61 10.03 -2.10 -6.39
N THR A 62 10.92 -2.03 -7.38
CA THR A 62 10.78 -2.76 -8.66
C THR A 62 10.91 -4.26 -8.45
N ILE A 63 11.85 -4.69 -7.61
CA ILE A 63 12.07 -6.10 -7.27
C ILE A 63 10.83 -6.67 -6.56
N ILE A 64 10.30 -5.96 -5.56
CA ILE A 64 9.09 -6.34 -4.82
C ILE A 64 7.88 -6.43 -5.76
N PHE A 65 7.70 -5.43 -6.63
CA PHE A 65 6.63 -5.45 -7.63
C PHE A 65 6.68 -6.72 -8.48
N PHE A 66 7.81 -7.02 -9.11
CA PHE A 66 7.93 -8.21 -9.96
C PHE A 66 7.81 -9.51 -9.17
N ALA A 67 8.38 -9.56 -7.97
CA ALA A 67 8.27 -10.72 -7.10
C ALA A 67 6.81 -11.03 -6.76
N LEU A 68 6.05 -10.03 -6.30
CA LEU A 68 4.63 -10.21 -5.97
C LEU A 68 3.79 -10.53 -7.21
N PHE A 69 4.04 -9.85 -8.32
CA PHE A 69 3.27 -10.07 -9.53
C PHE A 69 3.48 -11.50 -10.08
N PHE A 70 4.73 -11.93 -10.26
CA PHE A 70 5.01 -13.24 -10.85
C PHE A 70 4.84 -14.40 -9.86
N ALA A 71 5.32 -14.28 -8.62
CA ALA A 71 5.28 -15.38 -7.66
C ALA A 71 3.91 -15.55 -7.00
N VAL A 72 3.13 -14.48 -6.87
CA VAL A 72 1.83 -14.49 -6.18
C VAL A 72 0.70 -14.33 -7.17
N VAL A 73 0.56 -13.16 -7.82
CA VAL A 73 -0.64 -12.84 -8.63
C VAL A 73 -0.82 -13.79 -9.80
N ARG A 74 0.26 -14.12 -10.50
CA ARG A 74 0.24 -15.01 -11.68
C ARG A 74 0.27 -16.51 -11.34
N ASN A 75 0.51 -16.86 -10.08
CA ASN A 75 0.62 -18.26 -9.66
C ASN A 75 -0.76 -18.83 -9.29
N GLN A 76 -1.28 -19.74 -10.12
CA GLN A 76 -2.60 -20.35 -9.93
C GLN A 76 -2.67 -21.30 -8.72
N ASN A 77 -1.53 -21.69 -8.15
CA ASN A 77 -1.49 -22.48 -6.92
C ASN A 77 -1.75 -21.61 -5.66
N VAL A 78 -1.63 -20.29 -5.79
CA VAL A 78 -1.98 -19.35 -4.72
C VAL A 78 -3.47 -19.09 -4.77
N SER A 79 -4.13 -19.09 -3.60
CA SER A 79 -5.56 -18.87 -3.54
C SER A 79 -5.98 -17.50 -4.08
N HIS A 80 -7.19 -17.47 -4.64
CA HIS A 80 -7.78 -16.26 -5.19
C HIS A 80 -7.79 -15.10 -4.19
N PHE A 81 -8.02 -15.40 -2.90
CA PHE A 81 -8.04 -14.41 -1.84
C PHE A 81 -6.70 -13.66 -1.67
N ILE A 82 -5.58 -14.40 -1.63
CA ILE A 82 -4.26 -13.78 -1.53
C ILE A 82 -3.95 -13.02 -2.83
N ARG A 83 -4.20 -13.63 -3.99
CA ARG A 83 -3.94 -12.99 -5.30
C ARG A 83 -4.67 -11.67 -5.46
N PHE A 84 -5.93 -11.61 -5.04
CA PHE A 84 -6.74 -10.40 -5.10
C PHE A 84 -6.20 -9.29 -4.20
N ASN A 85 -5.92 -9.59 -2.92
CA ASN A 85 -5.38 -8.60 -1.98
C ASN A 85 -3.98 -8.12 -2.41
N THR A 86 -3.14 -9.03 -2.91
CA THR A 86 -1.82 -8.66 -3.46
C THR A 86 -1.95 -7.76 -4.67
N LEU A 87 -2.92 -8.02 -5.56
CA LEU A 87 -3.12 -7.15 -6.71
C LEU A 87 -3.61 -5.76 -6.30
N GLN A 88 -4.51 -5.65 -5.31
CA GLN A 88 -4.91 -4.34 -4.79
C GLN A 88 -3.71 -3.54 -4.27
N VAL A 89 -2.81 -4.18 -3.52
CA VAL A 89 -1.58 -3.55 -3.03
C VAL A 89 -0.69 -3.09 -4.18
N ILE A 90 -0.48 -3.94 -5.18
CA ILE A 90 0.31 -3.58 -6.37
C ILE A 90 -0.30 -2.35 -7.07
N LEU A 91 -1.62 -2.30 -7.21
CA LEU A 91 -2.31 -1.16 -7.84
C LEU A 91 -2.17 0.11 -7.00
N LEU A 92 -2.31 0.02 -5.67
CA LEU A 92 -2.05 1.14 -4.76
C LEU A 92 -0.61 1.65 -4.90
N ASP A 93 0.37 0.76 -4.93
CA ASP A 93 1.79 1.12 -5.06
C ASP A 93 2.06 1.80 -6.40
N ILE A 94 1.45 1.34 -7.50
CA ILE A 94 1.51 2.02 -8.81
C ILE A 94 0.94 3.43 -8.70
N VAL A 95 -0.24 3.59 -8.09
CA VAL A 95 -0.87 4.92 -7.92
C VAL A 95 0.03 5.85 -7.11
N LEU A 96 0.67 5.35 -6.06
CA LEU A 96 1.61 6.12 -5.24
C LEU A 96 2.86 6.52 -6.01
N ILE A 97 3.46 5.59 -6.76
CA ILE A 97 4.63 5.88 -7.60
C ILE A 97 4.29 6.94 -8.64
N VAL A 98 3.21 6.74 -9.40
CA VAL A 98 2.79 7.67 -10.45
C VAL A 98 2.44 9.03 -9.86
N GLY A 99 1.67 9.06 -8.77
CA GLY A 99 1.32 10.29 -8.05
C GLY A 99 2.56 11.03 -7.54
N GLY A 100 3.55 10.30 -7.01
CA GLY A 100 4.83 10.84 -6.58
C GLY A 100 5.58 11.51 -7.73
N ILE A 101 5.70 10.83 -8.87
CA ILE A 101 6.34 11.38 -10.09
C ILE A 101 5.63 12.65 -10.54
N VAL A 102 4.29 12.64 -10.59
CA VAL A 102 3.51 13.82 -10.98
C VAL A 102 3.78 14.99 -10.03
N LEU A 103 3.77 14.75 -8.72
CA LEU A 103 4.04 15.78 -7.73
C LEU A 103 5.49 16.31 -7.82
N ASP A 104 6.46 15.44 -8.10
CA ASP A 104 7.86 15.84 -8.31
C ASP A 104 8.05 16.74 -9.54
N ILE A 105 7.28 16.49 -10.60
CA ILE A 105 7.26 17.35 -11.80
C ILE A 105 6.62 18.71 -11.50
N LEU A 106 5.58 18.76 -10.65
CA LEU A 106 4.86 19.99 -10.32
C LEU A 106 5.58 20.85 -9.27
N LYS A 107 6.40 20.24 -8.39
CA LYS A 107 7.12 20.92 -7.29
C LYS A 107 7.86 22.19 -7.70
N PRO A 108 8.65 22.24 -8.80
CA PRO A 108 9.41 23.44 -9.16
C PRO A 108 8.53 24.66 -9.53
N GLY A 109 7.29 24.42 -9.95
CA GLY A 109 6.34 25.48 -10.35
C GLY A 109 5.48 26.01 -9.20
N LEU A 110 5.60 25.43 -7.99
CA LEU A 110 4.79 25.79 -6.83
C LEU A 110 5.67 26.38 -5.72
N PRO A 111 5.17 27.36 -4.94
CA PRO A 111 5.89 27.84 -3.78
C PRO A 111 6.20 26.67 -2.83
N ALA A 112 7.47 26.55 -2.44
CA ALA A 112 7.89 25.60 -1.41
C ALA A 112 7.05 25.83 -0.14
N ASN A 113 6.56 24.75 0.47
CA ASN A 113 5.67 24.78 1.64
C ASN A 113 4.32 25.49 1.43
N SER A 114 3.83 25.58 0.18
CA SER A 114 2.45 26.02 -0.04
C SER A 114 1.47 25.09 0.69
N LEU A 115 0.39 25.68 1.24
CA LEU A 115 -0.68 24.94 1.91
C LEU A 115 -1.26 23.84 1.02
N LEU A 116 -1.34 24.09 -0.29
CA LEU A 116 -1.78 23.13 -1.29
C LEU A 116 -0.88 21.90 -1.34
N MET A 117 0.44 22.09 -1.43
CA MET A 117 1.39 20.96 -1.45
C MET A 117 1.36 20.17 -0.15
N LEU A 118 1.33 20.85 1.00
CA LEU A 118 1.25 20.18 2.30
C LEU A 118 -0.04 19.34 2.42
N THR A 119 -1.17 19.92 2.01
CA THR A 119 -2.47 19.24 2.07
C THR A 119 -2.51 18.02 1.14
N LEU A 120 -1.97 18.13 -0.08
CA LEU A 120 -1.91 17.01 -1.03
C LEU A 120 -1.06 15.86 -0.49
N PHE A 121 0.15 16.16 -0.02
CA PHE A 121 1.06 15.16 0.55
C PHE A 121 0.44 14.46 1.76
N ASN A 122 -0.14 15.23 2.68
CA ASN A 122 -0.82 14.69 3.85
C ASN A 122 -2.05 13.86 3.48
N THR A 123 -2.82 14.28 2.48
CA THR A 123 -4.02 13.54 2.02
C THR A 123 -3.63 12.20 1.41
N VAL A 124 -2.60 12.17 0.54
CA VAL A 124 -2.09 10.93 -0.04
C VAL A 124 -1.61 10.01 1.07
N PHE A 125 -0.78 10.51 1.99
CA PHE A 125 -0.26 9.73 3.11
C PHE A 125 -1.36 9.14 4.00
N LEU A 126 -2.30 9.98 4.46
CA LEU A 126 -3.41 9.53 5.31
C LEU A 126 -4.34 8.56 4.57
N GLY A 127 -4.58 8.79 3.28
CA GLY A 127 -5.31 7.88 2.41
C GLY A 127 -4.64 6.51 2.32
N THR A 128 -3.32 6.48 2.12
CA THR A 128 -2.52 5.24 2.10
C THR A 128 -2.58 4.51 3.43
N VAL A 129 -2.34 5.21 4.55
CA VAL A 129 -2.40 4.60 5.90
C VAL A 129 -3.79 4.01 6.16
N THR A 130 -4.84 4.76 5.82
CA THR A 130 -6.24 4.31 6.00
C THR A 130 -6.54 3.08 5.13
N ALA A 131 -6.16 3.11 3.85
CA ALA A 131 -6.36 2.00 2.93
C ALA A 131 -5.60 0.73 3.38
N SER A 132 -4.35 0.88 3.81
CA SER A 132 -3.55 -0.21 4.37
C SER A 132 -4.18 -0.80 5.62
N ILE A 133 -4.53 0.02 6.62
CA ILE A 133 -5.15 -0.46 7.87
C ILE A 133 -6.47 -1.17 7.57
N TYR A 134 -7.31 -0.58 6.70
CA TYR A 134 -8.55 -1.20 6.27
C TYR A 134 -8.31 -2.56 5.59
N GLY A 135 -7.36 -2.64 4.67
CA GLY A 135 -6.97 -3.88 3.98
C GLY A 135 -6.47 -4.96 4.94
N ILE A 136 -5.60 -4.59 5.89
CA ILE A 136 -5.12 -5.48 6.97
C ILE A 136 -6.31 -6.01 7.77
N VAL A 137 -7.19 -5.14 8.27
CA VAL A 137 -8.29 -5.52 9.15
C VAL A 137 -9.30 -6.43 8.42
N GLN A 138 -9.67 -6.12 7.18
CA GLN A 138 -10.59 -6.96 6.41
C GLN A 138 -9.96 -8.31 6.07
N SER A 139 -8.71 -8.30 5.61
CA SER A 139 -7.99 -9.54 5.29
C SER A 139 -7.83 -10.43 6.51
N ALA A 140 -7.49 -9.83 7.65
CA ALA A 140 -7.36 -10.53 8.93
C ALA A 140 -8.69 -11.13 9.37
N ARG A 141 -9.84 -10.56 9.00
CA ARG A 141 -11.18 -11.11 9.25
C ARG A 141 -11.65 -12.14 8.21
N GLY A 142 -10.91 -12.35 7.12
CA GLY A 142 -11.28 -13.26 6.02
C GLY A 142 -12.26 -12.65 5.02
N PHE A 143 -12.40 -11.32 5.03
CA PHE A 143 -13.22 -10.58 4.08
C PHE A 143 -12.34 -9.95 3.00
N TYR A 144 -12.89 -9.87 1.78
CA TYR A 144 -12.29 -9.10 0.71
C TYR A 144 -12.33 -7.62 1.09
N ALA A 145 -11.17 -6.95 1.03
CA ALA A 145 -11.12 -5.50 1.21
C ALA A 145 -11.70 -4.82 -0.03
N GLU A 146 -12.69 -3.96 0.16
CA GLU A 146 -13.31 -3.18 -0.92
C GLU A 146 -12.76 -1.75 -0.89
N LEU A 147 -11.66 -1.52 -1.60
CA LEU A 147 -11.06 -0.20 -1.79
C LEU A 147 -11.66 0.45 -3.05
N PRO A 148 -12.33 1.61 -2.93
CA PRO A 148 -13.00 2.26 -4.06
C PRO A 148 -12.05 2.50 -5.25
N GLY A 149 -12.44 2.06 -6.44
CA GLY A 149 -11.67 2.22 -7.69
C GLY A 149 -10.53 1.21 -7.85
N ILE A 150 -9.97 0.68 -6.75
CA ILE A 150 -8.87 -0.29 -6.78
C ILE A 150 -9.41 -1.72 -6.80
N SER A 151 -10.46 -2.02 -6.03
CA SER A 151 -11.05 -3.35 -5.98
C SER A 151 -11.67 -3.76 -7.30
N GLU A 152 -12.38 -2.87 -7.99
CA GLU A 152 -12.96 -3.15 -9.30
C GLU A 152 -11.88 -3.46 -10.35
N ALA A 153 -10.80 -2.69 -10.34
CA ALA A 153 -9.64 -2.94 -11.18
C ALA A 153 -8.99 -4.29 -10.86
N ALA A 154 -8.81 -4.62 -9.57
CA ALA A 154 -8.26 -5.90 -9.16
C ALA A 154 -9.14 -7.08 -9.58
N TYR A 155 -10.46 -6.99 -9.41
CA TYR A 155 -11.41 -8.04 -9.82
C TYR A 155 -11.37 -8.31 -11.33
N SER A 156 -11.19 -7.28 -12.15
CA SER A 156 -11.12 -7.44 -13.62
C SER A 156 -9.89 -8.23 -14.09
N GLN A 157 -8.82 -8.24 -13.29
CA GLN A 157 -7.51 -8.80 -13.64
C GLN A 157 -7.28 -10.17 -13.01
N VAL A 158 -7.79 -10.39 -11.79
CA VAL A 158 -7.79 -11.71 -11.14
C VAL A 158 -9.07 -12.44 -11.54
N ARG A 159 -9.07 -12.95 -12.77
CA ARG A 159 -10.10 -13.88 -13.25
C ARG A 159 -9.54 -15.30 -13.34
#